data_AF-A0A2J8TT24-F1
#
_entry.id   AF-A0A2J8TT24-F1
#
_cell.length_a   1.000
_cell.length_b   1.000
_cell.length_c   1.000
_cell.angle_alpha   90.00
_cell.angle_beta   90.00
_cell.angle_gamma   90.00
#
_symmetry.space_group_name_H-M   'P 1'
#
loop_
_entity.id
_entity.type
_entity.pdbx_description
1 polymer ?
#
loop_
_entity_poly.entity_id
_entity_poly.type
_entity_poly.pdbx_seq_one_letter_code
_entity_poly.pdbx_strand_id
1 'polypeptide(L)'
;MSLCEDMLLCNYRKCRIKLSGYAWVTACSHIFCDQHGSGEFSRSPAICPACNSTLSGKLDIVRTELSPSEEYKAMVLAGLRPEIVLDISSRALAFWTYQVHQERLYQEYNFSKAEGHLKQMEKIYTQQIQSKDVELTSMKGEVTSMKKVLEEYK
;
A
#
# COMPACT_ATOMS: atom_id res chain seq x y z
N MET A 1 -6.86 18.55 7.42
CA MET A 1 -6.48 17.31 6.71
C MET A 1 -5.13 16.90 7.23
N SER A 2 -5.06 15.83 8.03
CA SER A 2 -3.78 15.31 8.48
C SER A 2 -3.01 14.90 7.23
N LEU A 3 -1.97 15.64 6.87
CA LEU A 3 -0.95 15.14 5.96
C LEU A 3 -0.56 13.78 6.53
N CYS A 4 -0.70 12.73 5.72
CA CYS A 4 -0.10 11.44 6.03
C CYS A 4 1.34 11.78 6.40
N GLU A 5 1.74 11.60 7.67
CA GLU A 5 3.15 11.70 8.01
C GLU A 5 3.85 10.75 7.05
N ASP A 6 4.70 11.30 6.18
CA ASP A 6 5.45 10.50 5.21
C ASP A 6 6.25 9.50 6.03
N MET A 7 5.79 8.26 6.07
CA MET A 7 6.38 7.19 6.85
C MET A 7 6.90 6.15 5.87
N LEU A 8 8.13 5.69 6.09
CA LEU A 8 8.65 4.57 5.32
C LEU A 8 7.89 3.30 5.70
N LEU A 9 7.41 2.60 4.68
CA LEU A 9 6.71 1.33 4.84
C LEU A 9 7.56 0.19 4.28
N CYS A 10 7.51 -0.97 4.91
CA CYS A 10 8.22 -2.14 4.41
C CYS A 10 7.78 -2.48 2.97
N ASN A 11 8.73 -2.50 2.04
CA ASN A 11 8.49 -2.80 0.63
C ASN A 11 8.27 -4.30 0.34
N TYR A 12 8.27 -5.15 1.38
CA TYR A 12 7.85 -6.54 1.22
C TYR A 12 6.34 -6.59 0.97
N ARG A 13 5.92 -7.18 -0.16
CA ARG A 13 4.55 -7.06 -0.71
C ARG A 13 3.42 -7.35 0.29
N LYS A 14 3.64 -8.29 1.21
CA LYS A 14 2.64 -8.71 2.21
C LYS A 14 2.77 -8.06 3.59
N CYS A 15 3.81 -7.25 3.83
CA CYS A 15 4.14 -6.74 5.15
C CYS A 15 3.65 -5.31 5.34
N ARG A 16 4.21 -4.35 4.58
CA ARG A 16 3.75 -2.96 4.54
C ARG A 16 3.67 -2.25 5.91
N ILE A 17 4.33 -2.79 6.93
CA ILE A 17 4.36 -2.19 8.27
C ILE A 17 5.14 -0.87 8.23
N LYS A 18 4.75 0.05 9.10
CA LYS A 18 5.52 1.27 9.38
C LYS A 18 6.90 0.89 9.92
N LEU A 19 7.93 1.50 9.35
CA LEU A 19 9.30 1.25 9.74
C LEU A 19 9.71 2.21 10.86
N SER A 20 10.37 1.66 11.87
CA SER A 20 10.87 2.38 13.05
C SER A 20 12.10 1.67 13.59
N GLY A 21 13.01 2.41 14.22
CA GLY A 21 14.27 1.84 14.71
C GLY A 21 15.17 1.45 13.54
N TYR A 22 15.40 0.15 13.33
CA TYR A 22 16.27 -0.34 12.26
C TYR A 22 15.50 -0.80 11.02
N ALA A 23 16.06 -0.49 9.86
CA ALA A 23 15.56 -0.93 8.57
C ALA A 23 16.71 -1.35 7.64
N TRP A 24 16.40 -2.15 6.63
CA TRP A 24 17.34 -2.63 5.64
C TRP A 24 17.06 -1.93 4.31
N VAL A 25 18.02 -1.13 3.85
CA VAL A 25 17.96 -0.36 2.61
C VAL A 25 18.82 -1.05 1.55
N THR A 26 18.32 -1.10 0.32
CA THR A 26 19.04 -1.67 -0.81
C THR A 26 19.47 -0.61 -1.82
N ALA A 27 20.51 -0.88 -2.61
CA ALA A 27 20.97 0.00 -3.68
C ALA A 27 19.94 0.21 -4.80
N CYS A 28 18.97 -0.70 -4.96
CA CYS A 28 17.81 -0.53 -5.84
C CYS A 28 16.68 0.31 -5.19
N SER A 29 16.99 1.09 -4.16
CA SER A 29 16.09 2.02 -3.47
C SER A 29 14.88 1.36 -2.80
N HIS A 30 14.97 0.09 -2.39
CA HIS A 30 13.92 -0.55 -1.59
C HIS A 30 14.30 -0.62 -0.11
N ILE A 31 13.30 -0.61 0.76
CA ILE A 31 13.47 -0.66 2.21
C ILE A 31 12.60 -1.72 2.89
N PHE A 32 13.17 -2.42 3.87
CA PHE A 32 12.55 -3.54 4.54
C PHE A 32 12.67 -3.43 6.06
N CYS A 33 11.70 -3.99 6.79
CA CYS A 33 11.80 -4.11 8.24
C CYS A 33 12.89 -5.14 8.62
N ASP A 34 13.31 -5.11 9.88
CA ASP A 34 14.40 -5.96 10.37
C ASP A 34 14.12 -7.46 10.16
N GLN A 35 12.87 -7.89 10.34
CA GLN A 35 12.44 -9.27 10.12
C GLN A 35 12.65 -9.73 8.67
N HIS A 36 12.21 -8.93 7.68
CA HIS A 36 12.36 -9.32 6.27
C HIS A 36 13.80 -9.12 5.79
N GLY A 37 14.48 -8.07 6.23
CA GLY A 37 15.87 -7.81 5.85
C GLY A 37 16.81 -8.93 6.31
N SER A 38 16.75 -9.29 7.60
CA SER A 38 17.57 -10.39 8.13
C SER A 38 17.24 -11.76 7.49
N GLY A 39 15.97 -12.02 7.19
CA GLY A 39 15.54 -13.27 6.55
C GLY A 39 15.96 -13.39 5.09
N GLU A 40 15.77 -12.34 4.28
CA GLU A 40 15.99 -12.38 2.83
C GLU A 40 17.45 -12.12 2.45
N PHE A 41 18.15 -11.26 3.19
CA PHE A 41 19.51 -10.83 2.84
C PHE A 41 20.62 -11.63 3.54
N SER A 42 20.28 -12.63 4.35
CA SER A 42 21.26 -13.57 4.90
C SER A 42 21.73 -14.62 3.90
N ARG A 43 21.07 -14.73 2.73
CA ARG A 43 21.36 -15.70 1.68
C ARG A 43 22.22 -15.08 0.57
N SER A 44 23.10 -15.88 -0.02
CA SER A 44 23.92 -15.48 -1.18
C SER A 44 23.55 -16.32 -2.41
N PRO A 45 23.31 -15.70 -3.58
CA PRO A 45 23.25 -14.25 -3.80
C PRO A 45 22.00 -13.64 -3.18
N ALA A 46 22.13 -12.44 -2.61
CA ALA A 46 20.98 -11.70 -2.12
C ALA A 46 20.19 -11.14 -3.31
N ILE A 47 18.87 -11.29 -3.28
CA ILE A 47 17.97 -10.78 -4.32
C ILE A 47 16.95 -9.87 -3.64
N CYS A 48 16.73 -8.69 -4.20
CA CYS A 48 15.72 -7.79 -3.66
C CYS A 48 14.31 -8.41 -3.80
N PRO A 49 13.55 -8.62 -2.71
CA PRO A 49 12.23 -9.24 -2.78
C PRO A 49 11.14 -8.33 -3.40
N ALA A 50 11.45 -7.05 -3.63
CA ALA A 50 10.53 -6.10 -4.26
C ALA A 50 10.65 -6.09 -5.80
N CYS A 51 11.88 -6.03 -6.33
CA CYS A 51 12.16 -5.84 -7.76
C CYS A 51 13.04 -6.92 -8.41
N ASN A 52 13.42 -7.97 -7.67
CA ASN A 52 14.26 -9.08 -8.14
C ASN A 52 15.67 -8.69 -8.62
N SER A 53 16.15 -7.49 -8.32
CA SER A 53 17.54 -7.11 -8.60
C SER A 53 18.50 -7.94 -7.76
N THR A 54 19.58 -8.44 -8.38
CA THR A 54 20.69 -9.08 -7.66
C THR A 54 21.51 -8.04 -6.91
N LEU A 55 21.79 -8.31 -5.63
CA LEU A 55 22.52 -7.44 -4.73
C LEU A 55 23.82 -8.14 -4.34
N SER A 56 24.91 -7.79 -5.01
CA SER A 56 26.22 -8.46 -4.87
C SER A 56 27.35 -7.52 -4.45
N GLY A 57 27.12 -6.20 -4.53
CA GLY A 57 28.02 -5.18 -4.04
C GLY A 57 28.06 -5.11 -2.52
N LYS A 58 29.23 -4.73 -1.97
CA LYS A 58 29.45 -4.61 -0.51
C LYS A 58 28.52 -3.61 0.19
N LEU A 59 28.01 -2.63 -0.55
CA LEU A 59 27.11 -1.58 -0.07
C LEU A 59 25.71 -1.69 -0.71
N ASP A 60 25.41 -2.80 -1.38
CA ASP A 60 24.11 -2.99 -2.02
C ASP A 60 22.99 -3.20 -1.00
N ILE A 61 23.35 -3.57 0.23
CA ILE A 61 22.44 -3.81 1.34
C ILE A 61 23.05 -3.18 2.59
N VAL A 62 22.33 -2.26 3.21
CA VAL A 62 22.76 -1.56 4.43
C VAL A 62 21.64 -1.63 5.46
N ARG A 63 21.98 -2.08 6.68
CA ARG A 63 21.11 -1.93 7.84
C ARG A 63 21.34 -0.54 8.44
N THR A 64 20.29 0.28 8.48
CA THR A 64 20.35 1.67 8.93
C THR A 64 19.40 1.91 10.10
N GLU A 65 19.76 2.83 10.98
CA GLU A 65 18.89 3.34 12.03
C GLU A 65 18.12 4.56 11.49
N LEU A 66 16.79 4.50 11.55
CA LEU A 66 15.90 5.54 11.01
C LEU A 66 15.80 6.78 11.91
N SER A 67 16.18 6.63 13.19
CA SER A 67 16.18 7.70 14.18
C SER A 67 17.53 7.74 14.92
N PRO A 68 18.63 8.12 14.25
CA PRO A 68 19.95 8.13 14.87
C PRO A 68 20.07 9.23 15.94
N SER A 69 21.05 9.10 16.84
CA SER A 69 21.31 10.09 17.88
C SER A 69 21.81 11.43 17.32
N GLU A 70 21.70 12.50 18.11
CA GLU A 70 22.19 13.84 17.70
C GLU A 70 23.70 13.84 17.47
N GLU A 71 24.46 13.08 18.26
CA GLU A 71 25.91 12.93 18.10
C GLU A 71 26.25 12.29 16.75
N TYR A 72 25.50 11.26 16.32
CA TYR A 72 25.70 10.64 15.01
C TYR A 72 25.40 11.64 13.88
N LYS A 73 24.28 12.37 13.97
CA LYS A 73 23.90 13.38 12.96
C LYS A 73 24.97 14.47 12.81
N ALA A 74 25.58 14.91 13.91
CA ALA A 74 26.65 15.91 13.88
C ALA A 74 27.94 15.40 13.24
N MET A 75 28.24 14.11 13.39
CA MET A 75 29.53 13.54 12.99
C MET A 75 29.53 12.88 11.61
N VAL A 76 28.40 12.34 11.14
CA VAL A 76 28.35 11.47 9.95
C VAL A 76 28.85 12.12 8.65
N LEU A 77 28.76 13.44 8.52
CA LEU A 77 29.26 14.19 7.36
C LEU A 77 30.45 15.12 7.68
N ALA A 78 30.95 15.10 8.92
CA ALA A 78 32.02 15.99 9.34
C ALA A 78 33.33 15.70 8.57
N GLY A 79 34.01 16.75 8.10
CA GLY A 79 35.25 16.64 7.34
C GLY A 79 35.08 16.41 5.83
N LEU A 80 33.84 16.27 5.34
CA LEU A 80 33.56 16.21 3.91
C LEU A 80 33.50 17.61 3.28
N ARG A 81 33.86 17.69 2.00
CA ARG A 81 33.71 18.93 1.22
C ARG A 81 32.23 19.24 0.97
N PRO A 82 31.83 20.52 0.85
CA PRO A 82 30.44 20.91 0.60
C PRO A 82 29.78 20.19 -0.59
N GLU A 83 30.52 19.96 -1.68
CA GLU A 83 29.97 19.30 -2.87
C GLU A 83 29.59 17.84 -2.59
N ILE A 84 30.36 17.15 -1.75
CA ILE A 84 30.09 15.76 -1.35
C ILE A 84 28.88 15.72 -0.41
N VAL A 85 28.79 16.66 0.53
CA VAL A 85 27.64 16.78 1.44
C VAL A 85 26.36 16.96 0.65
N LEU A 86 26.36 17.88 -0.33
CA LEU A 86 25.18 18.13 -1.16
C LEU A 86 24.81 16.93 -2.04
N ASP A 87 25.78 16.20 -2.61
CA ASP A 87 25.52 14.98 -3.38
C ASP A 87 24.87 13.90 -2.49
N ILE A 88 25.40 13.67 -1.28
CA ILE A 88 24.83 12.71 -0.32
C ILE A 88 23.40 13.11 0.05
N SER A 89 23.17 14.39 0.40
CA SER A 89 21.84 14.89 0.72
C SER A 89 20.86 14.73 -0.45
N SER A 90 21.29 15.05 -1.67
CA SER A 90 20.46 14.89 -2.87
C SER A 90 20.06 13.42 -3.09
N ARG A 91 20.98 12.48 -2.90
CA ARG A 91 20.69 11.04 -3.02
C ARG A 91 19.73 10.54 -1.94
N ALA A 92 19.91 10.99 -0.70
CA ALA A 92 19.01 10.66 0.41
C ALA A 92 17.58 11.19 0.16
N LEU A 93 17.45 12.42 -0.34
CA LEU A 93 16.16 13.00 -0.69
C LEU A 93 15.50 12.30 -1.88
N ALA A 94 16.30 11.90 -2.89
CA ALA A 94 15.79 11.13 -4.03
C ALA A 94 15.23 9.77 -3.59
N PHE A 95 15.91 9.09 -2.66
CA PHE A 95 15.42 7.86 -2.05
C PHE A 95 14.06 8.08 -1.35
N TRP A 96 13.95 9.12 -0.52
CA TRP A 96 12.69 9.42 0.17
C TRP A 96 11.55 9.75 -0.81
N THR A 97 11.84 10.57 -1.81
CA THR A 97 10.90 10.95 -2.87
C THR A 97 10.41 9.71 -3.62
N TYR A 98 11.31 8.79 -3.94
CA TYR A 98 10.96 7.50 -4.55
C TYR A 98 10.01 6.70 -3.66
N GLN A 99 10.29 6.59 -2.36
CA GLN A 99 9.44 5.84 -1.42
C GLN A 99 8.03 6.43 -1.31
N VAL A 100 7.92 7.75 -1.17
CA VAL A 100 6.61 8.45 -1.14
C VAL A 100 5.86 8.28 -2.46
N HIS A 101 6.56 8.36 -3.59
CA HIS A 101 5.93 8.18 -4.90
C HIS A 101 5.41 6.75 -5.11
N GLN A 102 6.21 5.73 -4.77
CA GLN A 102 5.79 4.33 -4.83
C GLN A 102 4.57 4.07 -3.93
N GLU A 103 4.55 4.66 -2.74
CA GLU A 103 3.42 4.56 -1.83
C GLU A 103 2.14 5.14 -2.44
N ARG A 104 2.25 6.33 -3.03
CA ARG A 104 1.13 6.97 -3.71
C ARG A 104 0.57 6.12 -4.84
N LEU A 105 1.43 5.58 -5.71
CA LEU A 105 0.99 4.70 -6.80
C LEU A 105 0.27 3.45 -6.27
N TYR A 106 0.77 2.87 -5.18
CA TYR A 106 0.13 1.72 -4.53
C TYR A 106 -1.26 2.07 -3.98
N GLN A 107 -1.40 3.23 -3.34
CA GLN A 107 -2.69 3.71 -2.82
C GLN A 107 -3.68 4.01 -3.95
N GLU A 108 -3.23 4.64 -5.03
CA GLU A 108 -4.04 4.92 -6.23
C GLU A 108 -4.55 3.61 -6.87
N TYR A 109 -3.70 2.59 -6.98
CA TYR A 109 -4.10 1.27 -7.47
C TYR A 109 -5.15 0.61 -6.58
N ASN A 110 -4.96 0.62 -5.26
CA ASN A 110 -5.93 0.03 -4.33
C ASN A 110 -7.26 0.77 -4.34
N PHE A 111 -7.22 2.10 -4.45
CA PHE A 111 -8.40 2.93 -4.58
C PHE A 111 -9.18 2.57 -5.85
N SER A 112 -8.51 2.51 -7.00
CA SER A 112 -9.14 2.12 -8.27
C SER A 112 -9.79 0.73 -8.20
N LYS A 113 -9.09 -0.24 -7.58
CA LYS A 113 -9.62 -1.59 -7.37
C LYS A 113 -10.87 -1.59 -6.48
N ALA A 114 -10.82 -0.87 -5.35
CA ALA A 114 -11.95 -0.75 -4.44
C ALA A 114 -13.15 -0.04 -5.10
N GLU A 115 -12.90 0.99 -5.90
CA GLU A 115 -13.93 1.70 -6.66
C GLU A 115 -14.60 0.76 -7.69
N GLY A 116 -13.81 -0.06 -8.39
CA GLY A 116 -14.34 -1.07 -9.32
C GLY A 116 -15.23 -2.10 -8.63
N HIS A 117 -14.82 -2.58 -7.45
CA HIS A 117 -15.65 -3.49 -6.64
C HIS A 117 -16.95 -2.82 -6.18
N LEU A 118 -16.90 -1.55 -5.76
CA LEU A 118 -18.07 -0.81 -5.31
C LEU A 118 -19.08 -0.64 -6.46
N LYS A 119 -18.63 -0.23 -7.65
CA LYS A 119 -19.48 -0.12 -8.85
C LYS A 119 -20.12 -1.46 -9.23
N GLN A 120 -19.37 -2.56 -9.12
CA GLN A 120 -19.91 -3.90 -9.38
C GLN A 120 -20.99 -4.29 -8.36
N MET A 121 -20.74 -4.05 -7.07
CA MET A 121 -21.71 -4.32 -6.01
C MET A 121 -22.97 -3.47 -6.18
N GLU A 122 -22.82 -2.18 -6.48
CA GLU A 122 -23.95 -1.28 -6.73
C GLU A 122 -24.84 -1.82 -7.86
N LYS A 123 -24.24 -2.24 -8.98
CA LYS A 123 -24.98 -2.85 -10.10
C LYS A 123 -25.75 -4.10 -9.68
N ILE A 124 -25.12 -4.99 -8.89
CA ILE A 124 -25.76 -6.22 -8.39
C ILE A 124 -26.96 -5.87 -7.50
N TYR A 125 -26.79 -4.91 -6.58
CA TYR A 125 -27.88 -4.47 -5.70
C TYR A 125 -29.03 -3.83 -6.48
N THR A 126 -28.75 -2.97 -7.46
CA THR A 126 -29.79 -2.38 -8.31
C THR A 126 -30.58 -3.45 -9.06
N GLN A 127 -29.90 -4.46 -9.61
CA GLN A 127 -30.56 -5.59 -10.29
C GLN A 127 -31.44 -6.41 -9.34
N GLN A 128 -30.97 -6.67 -8.12
CA GLN A 128 -31.76 -7.37 -7.10
C GLN A 128 -33.00 -6.59 -6.70
N ILE A 129 -32.89 -5.27 -6.49
CA ILE A 129 -34.04 -4.40 -6.17
C ILE A 129 -35.07 -4.47 -7.30
N GLN A 130 -34.64 -4.30 -8.56
CA GLN A 130 -35.53 -4.39 -9.72
C GLN A 130 -36.24 -5.75 -9.81
N SER A 131 -35.51 -6.86 -9.60
CA SER A 131 -36.11 -8.20 -9.58
C SER A 131 -37.16 -8.33 -8.47
N LYS A 132 -36.87 -7.80 -7.28
CA LYS A 132 -37.79 -7.85 -6.14
C LYS A 132 -39.02 -6.96 -6.35
N ASP A 133 -38.87 -5.81 -6.99
CA ASP A 133 -40.00 -4.94 -7.33
C ASP A 133 -40.94 -5.60 -8.34
N VAL A 134 -40.41 -6.34 -9.32
CA VAL A 134 -41.19 -7.14 -10.26
C VAL A 134 -41.96 -8.25 -9.53
N GLU A 135 -41.28 -9.03 -8.68
CA GLU A 135 -41.91 -10.08 -7.85
C GLU A 135 -43.02 -9.51 -6.95
N LEU A 136 -42.75 -8.38 -6.27
CA LEU A 136 -43.73 -7.70 -5.42
C LEU A 136 -44.95 -7.22 -6.21
N THR A 137 -44.74 -6.70 -7.41
CA THR A 137 -45.83 -6.23 -8.27
C THR A 137 -46.71 -7.40 -8.73
N SER A 138 -46.10 -8.54 -9.09
CA SER A 138 -46.83 -9.76 -9.45
C SER A 138 -47.67 -10.28 -8.29
N MET A 139 -47.06 -10.44 -7.10
CA MET A 139 -47.77 -10.91 -5.90
C MET A 139 -48.91 -9.97 -5.50
N LYS A 140 -48.72 -8.64 -5.60
CA LYS A 140 -49.80 -7.68 -5.37
C LYS A 140 -50.97 -7.87 -6.35
N GLY A 141 -50.67 -8.13 -7.62
CA GLY A 141 -51.68 -8.43 -8.63
C GLY A 141 -52.50 -9.68 -8.30
N GLU A 142 -51.83 -10.76 -7.90
CA GLU A 142 -52.46 -12.01 -7.46
C GLU A 142 -53.36 -11.81 -6.23
N VAL A 143 -52.87 -11.10 -5.21
CA VAL A 143 -53.65 -10.76 -4.02
C VAL A 143 -54.90 -9.96 -4.37
N THR A 144 -54.80 -8.96 -5.25
CA THR A 144 -55.95 -8.18 -5.70
C THR A 144 -56.97 -9.03 -6.45
N SER A 145 -56.51 -9.91 -7.35
CA SER A 145 -57.38 -10.84 -8.08
C SER A 145 -58.14 -11.76 -7.11
N MET A 146 -57.43 -12.37 -6.16
CA MET A 146 -58.00 -13.28 -5.19
C MET A 146 -58.98 -12.60 -4.22
N LYS A 147 -58.72 -11.33 -3.84
CA LYS A 147 -59.68 -10.51 -3.09
C LYS A 147 -60.99 -10.30 -3.85
N LYS A 148 -60.90 -10.00 -5.15
CA LYS A 148 -62.09 -9.80 -5.99
C LYS A 148 -62.94 -11.08 -6.08
N VAL A 149 -62.29 -12.23 -6.28
CA VAL A 149 -62.99 -13.52 -6.27
C VAL A 149 -63.70 -13.75 -4.93
N LEU A 150 -63.03 -13.46 -3.80
CA LEU A 150 -63.64 -13.62 -2.48
C LEU A 150 -64.86 -12.70 -2.25
N GLU A 151 -64.86 -11.50 -2.83
CA GLU A 151 -66.00 -10.57 -2.79
C GLU A 151 -67.18 -11.06 -3.65
N GLU A 152 -66.93 -11.74 -4.77
CA GLU A 152 -67.97 -12.32 -5.64
C GLU A 152 -68.67 -13.55 -5.02
N TYR A 153 -68.06 -14.19 -4.01
CA TYR A 153 -68.63 -15.34 -3.29
C TYR A 153 -69.43 -14.95 -2.02
N LYS A 154 -69.55 -13.65 -1.71
CA LYS A 154 -70.39 -13.13 -0.60
C LYS A 154 -71.74 -12.63 -1.10
#